data_AF-A0A0D8XQI0-F1
#
_entry.id   AF-A0A0D8XQI0-F1
#
_cell.length_a   1.000
_cell.length_b   1.000
_cell.length_c   1.000
_cell.angle_alpha   90.00
_cell.angle_beta   90.00
_cell.angle_gamma   90.00
#
_symmetry.space_group_name_H-M   'P 1'
#
loop_
_entity.id
_entity.type
_entity.pdbx_description
1 polymer ?
#
loop_
_entity_poly.entity_id
_entity_poly.type
_entity_poly.pdbx_seq_one_letter_code
_entity_poly.pdbx_strand_id
1 'polypeptide(L)'
;MKSRRKMTSTPMLFDFDSSESSRKTPKRPRTILNATQRKQFKAAFEKSAKPCRKIREQLAKETGLSVRVVQVWFQNQRAKNS
;
A
#
# COMPACT_ATOMS: atom_id res chain seq x y z
N MET A 1 18.85 -13.71 2.98
CA MET A 1 18.51 -12.54 3.81
C MET A 1 18.86 -11.29 3.02
N LYS A 2 17.89 -10.46 2.60
CA LYS A 2 18.19 -9.32 1.71
C LYS A 2 18.78 -8.16 2.52
N SER A 3 20.11 -8.17 2.57
CA SER A 3 21.01 -7.15 3.08
C SER A 3 20.82 -5.84 2.30
N ARG A 4 20.58 -4.71 2.99
CA ARG A 4 20.46 -3.40 2.35
C ARG A 4 21.81 -2.68 2.43
N ARG A 5 22.44 -2.51 1.27
CA ARG A 5 23.76 -1.89 1.04
C ARG A 5 23.80 -0.46 1.61
N LYS A 6 24.88 -0.13 2.34
CA LYS A 6 25.36 1.24 2.59
C LYS A 6 26.31 1.65 1.47
N MET A 7 26.25 2.90 1.02
CA MET A 7 27.26 3.74 0.30
C MET A 7 26.50 5.02 -0.16
N THR A 8 26.95 6.28 -0.15
CA THR A 8 28.23 6.99 0.07
C THR A 8 27.95 8.51 0.21
N SER A 9 28.93 9.23 0.76
CA SER A 9 29.08 10.68 1.00
C SER A 9 28.79 11.63 -0.18
N THR A 10 28.14 12.77 0.08
CA THR A 10 28.37 14.05 -0.61
C THR A 10 27.95 15.22 0.32
N PRO A 11 28.87 16.11 0.75
CA PRO A 11 28.54 17.25 1.60
C PRO A 11 28.28 18.48 0.71
N MET A 12 27.09 19.06 0.77
CA MET A 12 26.85 20.45 0.41
C MET A 12 25.79 21.02 1.34
N LEU A 13 26.24 21.97 2.16
CA LEU A 13 25.46 22.81 3.05
C LEU A 13 24.40 23.59 2.26
N PHE A 14 23.14 23.34 2.59
CA PHE A 14 22.07 24.31 2.43
C PHE A 14 21.44 24.45 3.82
N ASP A 15 21.83 25.51 4.53
CA ASP A 15 21.17 25.97 5.75
C ASP A 15 19.77 26.49 5.39
N PHE A 16 18.82 25.57 5.25
CA PHE A 16 17.40 25.88 5.30
C PHE A 16 16.93 25.49 6.70
N ASP A 17 16.61 26.50 7.51
CA ASP A 17 16.04 26.42 8.85
C ASP A 17 15.00 25.29 8.93
N SER A 18 15.48 24.13 9.38
CA SER A 18 14.71 22.91 9.50
C SER A 18 14.07 22.92 10.87
N SER A 19 13.05 23.75 11.03
CA SER A 19 12.15 23.71 12.19
C SER A 19 11.52 22.31 12.27
N GLU A 20 12.13 21.52 13.14
CA GLU A 20 11.76 20.19 13.57
C GLU A 20 10.32 20.16 14.11
N SER A 21 9.38 19.82 13.24
CA SER A 21 8.31 18.95 13.65
C SER A 21 8.31 17.77 12.71
N SER A 22 8.97 16.71 13.17
CA SER A 22 8.77 15.35 12.73
C SER A 22 7.27 15.02 12.90
N ARG A 23 6.43 15.53 11.99
CA ARG A 23 5.03 15.15 11.84
C ARG A 23 5.04 13.74 11.34
N LYS A 24 5.35 12.80 12.24
CA LYS A 24 5.13 11.36 12.07
C LYS A 24 3.64 11.23 11.82
N THR A 25 3.21 11.35 10.57
CA THR A 25 1.82 11.19 10.17
C THR A 25 1.36 9.87 10.81
N PRO A 26 0.31 9.88 11.64
CA PRO A 26 -0.13 8.68 12.32
C PRO A 26 -0.32 7.59 11.27
N LYS A 27 0.47 6.51 11.40
CA LYS A 27 0.41 5.37 10.48
C LYS A 27 -1.03 4.84 10.56
N ARG A 28 -1.71 4.78 9.41
CA ARG A 28 -3.08 4.26 9.35
C ARG A 28 -3.13 2.89 10.03
N PRO A 29 -4.14 2.61 10.87
CA PRO A 29 -4.26 1.33 11.55
C PRO A 29 -4.26 0.20 10.52
N ARG A 30 -3.61 -0.92 10.85
CA ARG A 30 -3.57 -2.08 9.97
C ARG A 30 -4.97 -2.65 9.84
N THR A 31 -5.44 -2.78 8.60
CA THR A 31 -6.70 -3.44 8.30
C THR A 31 -6.49 -4.95 8.23
N ILE A 32 -7.24 -5.71 9.02
CA ILE A 32 -7.29 -7.18 8.95
C ILE A 32 -8.49 -7.56 8.08
N LEU A 33 -8.26 -8.42 7.08
CA LEU A 33 -9.31 -8.85 6.16
C LEU A 33 -10.00 -10.13 6.65
N ASN A 34 -11.32 -10.10 6.68
CA ASN A 34 -12.17 -11.26 6.99
C ASN A 34 -12.09 -12.32 5.87
N ALA A 35 -12.52 -13.55 6.18
CA ALA A 35 -12.50 -14.65 5.21
C ALA A 35 -13.34 -14.35 3.96
N THR A 36 -14.54 -13.79 4.13
CA THR A 36 -15.44 -13.39 3.03
C THR A 36 -14.81 -12.32 2.15
N GLN A 37 -14.23 -11.28 2.74
CA GLN A 37 -13.52 -10.22 2.00
C GLN A 37 -12.36 -10.82 1.20
N ARG A 38 -11.55 -11.70 1.80
CA ARG A 38 -10.45 -12.39 1.09
C ARG A 38 -10.94 -13.18 -0.12
N LYS A 39 -12.08 -13.87 -0.03
CA LYS A 39 -12.68 -14.60 -1.16
C LYS A 39 -13.08 -13.63 -2.28
N GLN A 40 -13.74 -12.52 -1.95
CA GLN A 40 -14.12 -11.49 -2.93
C GLN A 40 -12.89 -10.90 -3.64
N PHE A 41 -11.84 -10.55 -2.89
CA PHE A 41 -10.59 -10.06 -3.46
C PHE A 41 -9.91 -11.06 -4.40
N LYS A 42 -9.86 -12.34 -4.01
CA LYS A 42 -9.30 -13.41 -4.87
C LYS A 42 -10.09 -13.57 -6.16
N ALA A 43 -11.42 -13.65 -6.08
CA ALA A 43 -12.29 -13.77 -7.26
C ALA A 43 -12.13 -12.58 -8.22
N ALA A 44 -11.96 -11.36 -7.69
CA ALA A 44 -11.68 -10.19 -8.51
C ALA A 44 -10.27 -10.21 -9.12
N PHE A 45 -9.27 -10.75 -8.40
CA PHE A 45 -7.89 -10.88 -8.89
C PHE A 45 -7.76 -11.88 -10.03
N GLU A 46 -8.48 -13.00 -9.96
CA GLU A 46 -8.56 -14.00 -11.04
C GLU A 46 -9.10 -13.40 -12.34
N LYS A 47 -10.06 -12.47 -12.25
CA LYS A 47 -10.60 -11.74 -13.41
C LYS A 47 -9.60 -10.70 -13.93
N SER A 48 -8.96 -9.96 -13.04
CA SER A 48 -7.98 -8.94 -13.41
C SER A 48 -6.99 -8.65 -12.28
N ALA A 49 -5.70 -8.92 -12.53
CA ALA A 49 -4.61 -8.58 -11.62
C ALA A 49 -4.35 -7.06 -11.51
N LYS A 50 -4.90 -6.26 -12.45
CA LYS A 50 -4.81 -4.80 -12.51
C LYS A 50 -6.22 -4.19 -12.64
N PRO A 51 -7.02 -4.20 -11.55
CA PRO A 51 -8.39 -3.70 -11.61
C PRO A 51 -8.41 -2.20 -11.92
N CYS A 52 -9.30 -1.79 -12.83
CA CYS A 52 -9.52 -0.40 -13.15
C CYS A 52 -10.16 0.37 -11.97
N ARG A 53 -10.23 1.70 -12.07
CA ARG A 53 -10.76 2.55 -10.99
C ARG A 53 -12.16 2.14 -10.54
N LYS A 54 -13.08 1.90 -11.48
CA LYS A 54 -14.47 1.51 -11.19
C LYS A 54 -14.55 0.21 -10.37
N ILE A 55 -13.77 -0.81 -10.74
CA ILE A 55 -13.74 -2.09 -10.00
C ILE A 55 -13.19 -1.91 -8.59
N ARG A 56 -12.17 -1.05 -8.40
CA ARG A 56 -11.63 -0.76 -7.07
C ARG A 56 -12.64 -0.04 -6.18
N GLU A 57 -13.39 0.91 -6.73
CA GLU A 57 -14.45 1.62 -6.01
C GLU A 57 -15.63 0.70 -5.65
N GLN A 58 -16.01 -0.19 -6.56
CA GLN A 58 -17.04 -1.19 -6.30
C GLN A 58 -16.63 -2.16 -5.19
N LEU A 59 -15.42 -2.72 -5.25
CA LEU A 59 -14.90 -3.61 -4.20
C LEU A 59 -14.79 -2.90 -2.84
N ALA A 60 -14.39 -1.63 -2.83
CA ALA A 60 -14.36 -0.83 -1.61
C ALA A 60 -15.75 -0.71 -0.97
N LYS A 61 -16.78 -0.45 -1.79
CA LYS A 61 -18.17 -0.37 -1.34
C LYS A 61 -18.70 -1.72 -0.83
N GLU A 62 -18.45 -2.80 -1.55
CA GLU A 62 -18.91 -4.15 -1.17
C GLU A 62 -18.21 -4.70 0.06
N THR A 63 -16.91 -4.42 0.23
CA THR A 63 -16.13 -4.91 1.37
C THR A 63 -16.19 -3.99 2.59
N GLY A 64 -16.73 -2.77 2.44
CA GLY A 64 -16.73 -1.73 3.48
C GLY A 64 -15.33 -1.18 3.78
N LEU A 65 -14.39 -1.28 2.84
CA LEU A 65 -12.99 -0.90 3.01
C LEU A 65 -12.66 0.35 2.20
N SER A 66 -11.60 1.05 2.58
CA SER A 66 -11.11 2.16 1.74
C SER A 66 -10.52 1.66 0.42
N VAL A 67 -10.66 2.45 -0.63
CA VAL A 67 -10.03 2.21 -1.95
C VAL A 67 -8.51 2.02 -1.81
N ARG A 68 -7.88 2.67 -0.83
CA ARG A 68 -6.44 2.49 -0.54
C ARG A 68 -6.13 1.07 -0.09
N VAL A 69 -6.95 0.47 0.78
CA VAL A 69 -6.76 -0.92 1.25
C VAL A 69 -6.90 -1.88 0.06
N VAL A 70 -7.93 -1.70 -0.77
CA VAL A 70 -8.09 -2.45 -2.03
C VAL A 70 -6.83 -2.35 -2.88
N GLN A 71 -6.33 -1.13 -3.13
CA GLN A 71 -5.14 -0.93 -3.93
C GLN A 71 -3.88 -1.60 -3.33
N VAL A 72 -3.63 -1.45 -2.02
CA VAL A 72 -2.51 -2.12 -1.33
C VAL A 72 -2.62 -3.62 -1.47
N TRP A 73 -3.82 -4.17 -1.32
CA TRP A 73 -4.04 -5.61 -1.40
C TRP A 73 -3.63 -6.14 -2.78
N PHE A 74 -4.09 -5.51 -3.87
CA PHE A 74 -3.70 -5.91 -5.23
C PHE A 74 -2.20 -5.71 -5.50
N GLN A 75 -1.56 -4.69 -4.92
CA GLN A 75 -0.11 -4.50 -5.01
C GLN A 75 0.64 -5.65 -4.31
N ASN A 76 0.25 -5.98 -3.08
CA ASN A 76 0.86 -7.05 -2.31
C ASN A 76 0.63 -8.42 -2.96
N GLN A 77 -0.56 -8.65 -3.52
CA GLN A 77 -0.89 -9.89 -4.19
C GLN A 77 -0.03 -10.10 -5.43
N ARG A 78 0.18 -9.06 -6.26
CA ARG A 78 1.11 -9.15 -7.40
C ARG A 78 2.56 -9.36 -6.97
N ALA A 79 3.01 -8.69 -5.90
CA ALA A 79 4.36 -8.89 -5.37
C ALA A 79 4.60 -10.31 -4.84
N LYS A 80 3.54 -10.98 -4.37
CA LYS A 80 3.58 -12.38 -3.94
C LYS A 80 3.55 -13.36 -5.12
N ASN A 81 2.89 -12.99 -6.21
CA ASN A 81 2.75 -13.78 -7.43
C ASN A 81 3.85 -13.49 -8.48
N SER A 82 4.89 -12.76 -8.10
CA SER A 82 6.04 -12.37 -8.94
C SER A 82 7.34 -12.96 -8.39
#